data_AF-F8TT38-F1
#
_entry.id   AF-F8TT38-F1
#
_cell.length_a   1.000
_cell.length_b   1.000
_cell.length_c   1.000
_cell.angle_alpha   90.00
_cell.angle_beta   90.00
_cell.angle_gamma   90.00
#
_symmetry.space_group_name_H-M   'P 1'
#
loop_
_entity.id
_entity.type
_entity.pdbx_description
1 polymer ?
#
loop_
_entity_poly.entity_id
_entity_poly.type
_entity_poly.pdbx_seq_one_letter_code
_entity_poly.pdbx_strand_id
1 'polypeptide(L)'
;GLILALIACKQNVSSLDEKNSVSVDLPGGMKVLVSKEKDKDGKYSLMATVEKLELKGTSDKSNGSGVLEGEKADKSKAKLTISQDLNQTTFEIFKEDGKTLVSKKVTLKDKSSTEEKFNAKGEVSEKTIVRANGTRLEYTEIQGKAKEVLKGLTLEGTETKLTVKEGTVTLSKNISNSGEITVELNDSATKKTGKWDSDTSTLTI
;
A
#
# COMPACT_ATOMS: atom_id res chain seq x y z
N GLY A 1 -10.59 -19.17 34.60
CA GLY A 1 -10.27 -19.06 33.16
C GLY A 1 -9.00 -18.26 33.03
N LEU A 2 -7.97 -18.84 32.39
CA LEU A 2 -6.65 -18.22 32.23
C LEU A 2 -6.76 -16.91 31.45
N ILE A 3 -6.32 -15.81 32.06
CA ILE A 3 -6.10 -14.54 31.38
C ILE A 3 -4.75 -14.66 30.66
N LEU A 4 -4.76 -14.72 29.32
CA LEU A 4 -3.55 -14.53 28.52
C LEU A 4 -3.10 -13.07 28.66
N ALA A 5 -2.10 -12.83 29.50
CA ALA A 5 -1.36 -11.58 29.48
C ALA A 5 -0.50 -11.54 28.21
N LEU A 6 -0.83 -10.62 27.29
CA LEU A 6 0.08 -10.22 26.22
C LEU A 6 1.31 -9.58 26.88
N ILE A 7 2.41 -10.31 26.92
CA ILE A 7 3.72 -9.77 27.27
C ILE A 7 4.12 -8.84 26.14
N ALA A 8 3.89 -7.54 26.31
CA ALA A 8 4.65 -6.53 25.60
C ALA A 8 6.09 -6.66 26.11
N CYS A 9 6.91 -7.44 25.40
CA CYS A 9 8.36 -7.40 25.58
C CYS A 9 8.76 -5.93 25.38
N LYS A 10 9.11 -5.27 26.48
CA LYS A 10 9.81 -4.00 26.49
C LYS A 10 11.15 -4.28 25.81
N GLN A 11 11.20 -4.15 24.48
CA GLN A 11 12.33 -4.57 23.68
C GLN A 11 13.52 -3.70 24.07
N ASN A 12 14.50 -4.28 24.78
CA ASN A 12 15.83 -3.71 24.98
C ASN A 12 16.58 -3.79 23.64
N VAL A 13 16.11 -3.04 22.63
CA VAL A 13 16.87 -2.86 21.40
C VAL A 13 17.97 -1.85 21.73
N SER A 14 19.22 -2.30 21.67
CA SER A 14 20.39 -1.42 21.79
C SER A 14 20.26 -0.26 20.80
N SER A 15 20.72 0.94 21.16
CA SER A 15 20.73 2.08 20.23
C SER A 15 21.52 1.70 18.97
N LEU A 16 20.81 1.56 17.85
CA LEU A 16 21.42 1.28 16.55
C LEU A 16 21.89 2.60 15.93
N ASP A 17 23.10 2.60 15.40
CA ASP A 17 23.70 3.69 14.64
C ASP A 17 24.48 3.14 13.43
N GLU A 18 25.01 4.03 12.59
CA GLU A 18 25.76 3.62 11.39
C GLU A 18 27.03 2.82 11.70
N LYS A 19 27.59 2.93 12.91
CA LYS A 19 28.83 2.25 13.28
C LYS A 19 28.56 0.81 13.67
N ASN A 20 27.44 0.52 14.32
CA ASN A 20 27.09 -0.81 14.82
C ASN A 20 26.04 -1.56 13.99
N SER A 21 25.60 -0.98 12.86
CA SER A 21 24.57 -1.56 12.00
C SER A 21 24.96 -1.62 10.52
N VAL A 22 24.15 -2.35 9.74
CA VAL A 22 24.17 -2.37 8.28
C VAL A 22 22.86 -1.78 7.80
N SER A 23 22.92 -0.85 6.84
CA SER A 23 21.74 -0.28 6.20
C SER A 23 21.31 -1.12 5.00
N VAL A 24 20.02 -1.45 4.94
CA VAL A 24 19.41 -2.21 3.85
C VAL A 24 18.30 -1.37 3.22
N ASP A 25 18.38 -1.19 1.90
CA ASP A 25 17.36 -0.51 1.11
C ASP A 25 16.14 -1.41 0.90
N LEU A 26 14.94 -0.83 1.03
CA LEU A 26 13.67 -1.52 0.94
C LEU A 26 12.76 -0.92 -0.15
N PRO A 27 11.75 -1.67 -0.62
CA PRO A 27 10.63 -1.13 -1.39
C PRO A 27 10.07 0.16 -0.77
N GLY A 28 9.67 1.11 -1.62
CA GLY A 28 9.13 2.41 -1.18
C GLY A 28 10.18 3.44 -0.76
N GLY A 29 11.47 3.19 -1.02
CA GLY A 29 12.56 4.11 -0.67
C GLY A 29 12.84 4.17 0.83
N MET A 30 12.36 3.17 1.58
CA MET A 30 12.63 3.00 2.99
C MET A 30 14.01 2.37 3.20
N LYS A 31 14.57 2.59 4.40
CA LYS A 31 15.79 1.93 4.86
C LYS A 31 15.54 1.28 6.22
N VAL A 32 16.14 0.12 6.43
CA VAL A 32 16.21 -0.52 7.75
C VAL A 32 17.68 -0.68 8.14
N LEU A 33 17.97 -0.38 9.40
CA LEU A 33 19.24 -0.67 10.05
C LEU A 33 19.14 -2.02 10.75
N VAL A 34 20.13 -2.87 10.54
CA VAL A 34 20.24 -4.22 11.13
C VAL A 34 21.50 -4.27 11.96
N SER A 35 21.44 -4.74 13.21
CA SER A 35 22.64 -4.91 14.03
C SER A 35 23.67 -5.83 13.34
N LYS A 36 24.96 -5.54 13.53
CA LYS A 36 26.03 -6.43 13.06
C LYS A 36 26.12 -7.72 13.86
N GLU A 37 25.72 -7.67 15.12
CA GLU A 37 25.78 -8.78 16.06
C GLU A 37 24.39 -9.14 16.57
N LYS A 38 24.26 -10.37 17.08
CA LYS A 38 23.05 -10.83 17.74
C LYS A 38 22.98 -10.30 19.18
N ASP A 39 21.78 -10.03 19.64
CA ASP A 39 21.49 -9.72 21.03
C ASP A 39 21.62 -10.97 21.93
N LYS A 40 21.37 -10.78 23.22
CA LYS A 40 21.41 -11.84 24.24
C LYS A 40 20.45 -13.01 23.97
N ASP A 41 19.40 -12.78 23.16
CA ASP A 41 18.39 -13.77 22.81
C ASP A 41 18.71 -14.42 21.44
N GLY A 42 19.88 -14.12 20.86
CA GLY A 42 20.36 -14.70 19.61
C GLY A 42 19.76 -14.07 18.35
N LYS A 43 19.17 -12.88 18.45
CA LYS A 43 18.46 -12.19 17.36
C LYS A 43 19.16 -10.91 16.92
N TYR A 44 18.94 -10.51 15.68
CA TYR A 44 19.39 -9.22 15.16
C TYR A 44 18.39 -8.13 15.54
N SER A 45 18.88 -7.01 16.04
CA SER A 45 18.08 -5.81 16.27
C SER A 45 17.81 -5.09 14.94
N LEU A 46 16.59 -4.59 14.78
CA LEU A 46 16.13 -3.83 13.62
C LEU A 46 15.66 -2.44 14.04
N MET A 47 15.99 -1.43 13.22
CA MET A 47 15.46 -0.07 13.39
C MET A 47 15.16 0.57 12.03
N ALA A 48 14.02 1.22 11.89
CA ALA A 48 13.67 1.99 10.70
C ALA A 48 12.96 3.30 11.12
N THR A 49 13.04 4.32 10.26
CA THR A 49 12.25 5.54 10.43
C THR A 49 11.29 5.66 9.26
N VAL A 50 9.98 5.65 9.54
CA VAL A 50 8.91 5.78 8.54
C VAL A 50 8.03 6.94 8.97
N GLU A 51 7.79 7.92 8.08
CA GLU A 51 6.95 9.10 8.41
C GLU A 51 7.39 9.85 9.69
N LYS A 52 8.71 9.94 9.93
CA LYS A 52 9.32 10.50 11.17
C LYS A 52 9.00 9.72 12.45
N LEU A 53 8.45 8.51 12.34
CA LEU A 53 8.26 7.57 13.43
C LEU A 53 9.39 6.54 13.44
N GLU A 54 10.08 6.42 14.57
CA GLU A 54 11.06 5.36 14.80
C GLU A 54 10.34 4.05 15.13
N LEU A 55 10.69 2.99 14.40
CA LEU A 55 10.18 1.64 14.57
C LEU A 55 11.34 0.73 14.96
N LYS A 56 11.10 -0.17 15.91
CA LYS A 56 12.11 -1.12 16.41
C LYS A 56 11.58 -2.54 16.40
N GLY A 57 12.48 -3.49 16.22
CA GLY A 57 12.13 -4.91 16.21
C GLY A 57 13.35 -5.80 16.39
N THR A 58 13.12 -7.10 16.35
CA THR A 58 14.17 -8.12 16.33
C THR A 58 13.86 -9.16 15.28
N SER A 59 14.89 -9.77 14.68
CA SER A 59 14.75 -10.80 13.65
C SER A 59 15.78 -11.91 13.82
N ASP A 60 15.40 -13.13 13.44
CA ASP A 60 16.35 -14.25 13.38
C ASP A 60 17.31 -14.12 12.19
N LYS A 61 16.97 -13.27 11.20
CA LYS A 61 17.75 -13.03 9.98
C LYS A 61 18.50 -11.70 10.04
N SER A 62 19.71 -11.68 9.48
CA SER A 62 20.55 -10.48 9.35
C SER A 62 20.27 -9.65 8.08
N ASN A 63 19.33 -10.08 7.23
CA ASN A 63 19.10 -9.45 5.92
C ASN A 63 18.15 -8.24 5.97
N GLY A 64 17.68 -7.85 7.15
CA GLY A 64 16.72 -6.75 7.33
C GLY A 64 15.24 -7.16 7.24
N SER A 65 14.93 -8.41 6.91
CA SER A 65 13.55 -8.89 6.99
C SER A 65 13.10 -9.07 8.44
N GLY A 66 11.81 -8.85 8.70
CA GLY A 66 11.26 -8.93 10.04
C GLY A 66 10.07 -8.02 10.26
N VAL A 67 9.71 -7.86 11.53
CA VAL A 67 8.63 -6.98 11.98
C VAL A 67 9.23 -5.93 12.90
N LEU A 68 8.90 -4.67 12.64
CA LEU A 68 9.24 -3.52 13.48
C LEU A 68 7.95 -2.84 13.94
N GLU A 69 7.92 -2.41 15.19
CA GLU A 69 6.76 -1.78 15.80
C GLU A 69 7.14 -0.43 16.41
N GLY A 70 6.17 0.46 16.52
CA GLY A 70 6.32 1.76 17.16
C GLY A 70 4.97 2.34 17.57
N GLU A 71 5.02 3.47 18.27
CA GLU A 71 3.84 4.16 18.77
C GLU A 71 3.91 5.64 18.41
N LYS A 72 2.84 6.16 17.80
CA LYS A 72 2.69 7.58 17.48
C LYS A 72 2.38 8.39 18.74
N ALA A 73 2.53 9.71 18.67
CA ALA A 73 2.22 10.61 19.79
C ALA A 73 0.73 10.56 20.23
N ASP A 74 -0.18 10.19 19.32
CA ASP A 74 -1.60 9.97 19.60
C ASP A 74 -1.90 8.54 20.11
N LYS A 75 -0.86 7.78 20.44
CA LYS A 75 -0.88 6.37 20.88
C LYS A 75 -1.33 5.35 19.83
N SER A 76 -1.56 5.76 18.59
CA SER A 76 -1.77 4.83 17.48
C SER A 76 -0.54 3.92 17.34
N LYS A 77 -0.77 2.62 17.11
CA LYS A 77 0.32 1.65 16.93
C LYS A 77 0.71 1.60 15.46
N ALA A 78 2.01 1.53 15.19
CA ALA A 78 2.54 1.36 13.85
C ALA A 78 3.29 0.04 13.74
N LYS A 79 3.15 -0.64 12.61
CA LYS A 79 3.83 -1.89 12.32
C LYS A 79 4.38 -1.88 10.90
N LEU A 80 5.67 -2.13 10.76
CA LEU A 80 6.33 -2.37 9.48
C LEU A 80 6.70 -3.85 9.39
N THR A 81 6.19 -4.53 8.38
CA THR A 81 6.55 -5.91 8.05
C THR A 81 7.36 -5.90 6.76
N ILE A 82 8.54 -6.51 6.78
CA ILE A 82 9.47 -6.63 5.65
C ILE A 82 9.54 -8.10 5.26
N SER A 83 9.22 -8.42 4.00
CA SER A 83 9.22 -9.80 3.50
C SER A 83 10.62 -10.42 3.53
N GLN A 84 10.69 -11.75 3.61
CA GLN A 84 11.98 -12.46 3.74
C GLN A 84 12.90 -12.26 2.54
N ASP A 85 12.33 -12.13 1.35
CA ASP A 85 13.00 -11.88 0.08
C ASP A 85 13.25 -10.38 -0.19
N LEU A 86 12.83 -9.51 0.75
CA LEU A 86 12.94 -8.05 0.67
C LEU A 86 12.20 -7.42 -0.52
N ASN A 87 11.33 -8.18 -1.19
CA ASN A 87 10.60 -7.70 -2.36
C ASN A 87 9.30 -6.96 -2.01
N GLN A 88 8.87 -6.98 -0.74
CA GLN A 88 7.66 -6.32 -0.28
C GLN A 88 7.84 -5.73 1.13
N THR A 89 7.23 -4.58 1.35
CA THR A 89 7.00 -4.00 2.68
C THR A 89 5.52 -3.74 2.89
N THR A 90 5.04 -4.00 4.09
CA THR A 90 3.68 -3.65 4.54
C THR A 90 3.79 -2.74 5.76
N PHE A 91 3.32 -1.50 5.64
CA PHE A 91 3.25 -0.54 6.74
C PHE A 91 1.79 -0.33 7.17
N GLU A 92 1.50 -0.61 8.43
CA GLU A 92 0.15 -0.59 9.00
C GLU A 92 0.11 0.38 10.18
N ILE A 93 -0.96 1.18 10.23
CA ILE A 93 -1.33 1.99 11.39
C ILE A 93 -2.60 1.42 11.98
N PHE A 94 -2.58 1.20 13.29
CA PHE A 94 -3.70 0.74 14.09
C PHE A 94 -4.10 1.81 15.10
N LYS A 95 -5.33 1.73 15.60
CA LYS A 95 -5.74 2.48 16.79
C LYS A 95 -4.91 2.05 18.02
N GLU A 96 -5.12 2.74 19.14
CA GLU A 96 -4.44 2.44 20.42
C GLU A 96 -4.62 0.97 20.87
N ASP A 97 -5.71 0.32 20.46
CA ASP A 97 -5.99 -1.10 20.72
C ASP A 97 -5.02 -2.08 20.02
N GLY A 98 -4.22 -1.61 19.06
CA GLY A 98 -3.28 -2.42 18.27
C GLY A 98 -3.95 -3.45 17.35
N LYS A 99 -5.26 -3.35 17.12
CA LYS A 99 -6.05 -4.34 16.35
C LYS A 99 -6.86 -3.69 15.25
N THR A 100 -7.47 -2.54 15.51
CA THR A 100 -8.31 -1.86 14.53
C THR A 100 -7.42 -1.10 13.56
N LEU A 101 -7.41 -1.51 12.29
CA LEU A 101 -6.67 -0.81 11.25
C LEU A 101 -7.23 0.60 11.01
N VAL A 102 -6.32 1.54 10.79
CA VAL A 102 -6.57 2.92 10.36
C VAL A 102 -6.08 3.09 8.93
N SER A 103 -4.88 2.57 8.64
CA SER A 103 -4.34 2.54 7.27
C SER A 103 -3.39 1.36 7.07
N LYS A 104 -3.25 0.96 5.80
CA LYS A 104 -2.33 -0.07 5.35
C LYS A 104 -1.72 0.33 4.02
N LYS A 105 -0.40 0.30 3.93
CA LYS A 105 0.35 0.54 2.71
C LYS A 105 1.24 -0.63 2.37
N VAL A 106 1.00 -1.25 1.22
CA VAL A 106 1.84 -2.31 0.67
C VAL A 106 2.65 -1.74 -0.47
N THR A 107 3.97 -1.92 -0.44
CA THR A 107 4.86 -1.49 -1.53
C THR A 107 5.70 -2.67 -2.00
N LEU A 108 5.77 -2.84 -3.32
CA LEU A 108 6.50 -3.91 -3.99
C LEU A 108 7.83 -3.40 -4.56
N LYS A 109 8.72 -4.34 -4.88
CA LYS A 109 10.04 -4.06 -5.48
C LYS A 109 9.98 -3.33 -6.81
N ASP A 110 8.93 -3.54 -7.59
CA ASP A 110 8.68 -2.80 -8.85
C ASP A 110 8.27 -1.34 -8.60
N LYS A 111 8.21 -0.91 -7.33
CA LYS A 111 7.81 0.42 -6.85
C LYS A 111 6.31 0.71 -6.98
N SER A 112 5.51 -0.27 -7.39
CA SER A 112 4.06 -0.16 -7.26
C SER A 112 3.65 -0.23 -5.80
N SER A 113 2.53 0.42 -5.45
CA SER A 113 2.01 0.41 -4.09
C SER A 113 0.50 0.49 -4.06
N THR A 114 -0.08 -0.13 -3.04
CA THR A 114 -1.49 0.02 -2.69
C THR A 114 -1.59 0.57 -1.27
N GLU A 115 -2.36 1.63 -1.12
CA GLU A 115 -2.65 2.27 0.17
C GLU A 115 -4.16 2.24 0.43
N GLU A 116 -4.55 1.67 1.56
CA GLU A 116 -5.92 1.53 2.02
C GLU A 116 -6.11 2.32 3.32
N LYS A 117 -7.20 3.08 3.42
CA LYS A 117 -7.66 3.67 4.68
C LYS A 117 -8.94 2.99 5.13
N PHE A 118 -9.13 2.89 6.44
CA PHE A 118 -10.22 2.14 7.04
C PHE A 118 -11.11 3.06 7.87
N ASN A 119 -12.43 2.82 7.79
CA ASN A 119 -13.41 3.51 8.60
C ASN A 119 -13.44 2.95 10.05
N ALA A 120 -14.30 3.51 10.90
CA ALA A 120 -14.41 3.09 12.30
C ALA A 120 -14.84 1.62 12.49
N LYS A 121 -15.47 1.00 11.48
CA LYS A 121 -15.88 -0.41 11.47
C LYS A 121 -14.79 -1.35 10.94
N GLY A 122 -13.66 -0.81 10.50
CA GLY A 122 -12.58 -1.59 9.87
C GLY A 122 -12.83 -1.93 8.40
N GLU A 123 -13.79 -1.27 7.75
CA GLU A 123 -14.04 -1.42 6.31
C GLU A 123 -13.18 -0.42 5.54
N VAL A 124 -12.71 -0.79 4.34
CA VAL A 124 -11.92 0.13 3.51
C VAL A 124 -12.80 1.30 3.06
N SER A 125 -12.39 2.53 3.34
CA SER A 125 -13.07 3.76 2.96
C SER A 125 -12.44 4.43 1.74
N GLU A 126 -11.12 4.29 1.60
CA GLU A 126 -10.34 4.84 0.49
C GLU A 126 -9.29 3.82 0.06
N LYS A 127 -9.01 3.77 -1.24
CA LYS A 127 -7.94 2.95 -1.82
C LYS A 127 -7.20 3.75 -2.89
N THR A 128 -5.88 3.80 -2.78
CA THR A 128 -5.01 4.39 -3.80
C THR A 128 -4.05 3.33 -4.31
N ILE A 129 -4.01 3.14 -5.62
CA ILE A 129 -3.06 2.26 -6.29
C ILE A 129 -2.12 3.15 -7.10
N VAL A 130 -0.83 3.07 -6.84
CA VAL A 130 0.22 3.70 -7.64
C VAL A 130 0.92 2.61 -8.42
N ARG A 131 0.86 2.68 -9.74
CA ARG A 131 1.55 1.72 -10.63
C ARG A 131 3.03 2.07 -10.72
N ALA A 132 3.85 1.10 -11.12
CA ALA A 132 5.30 1.28 -11.30
C ALA A 132 5.66 2.45 -12.27
N ASN A 133 4.78 2.73 -13.24
CA ASN A 133 4.94 3.83 -14.19
C ASN A 133 4.47 5.21 -13.64
N GLY A 134 4.05 5.29 -12.37
CA GLY A 134 3.62 6.51 -11.70
C GLY A 134 2.14 6.88 -11.91
N THR A 135 1.41 6.19 -12.79
CA THR A 135 -0.04 6.40 -12.92
C THR A 135 -0.78 5.90 -11.68
N ARG A 136 -1.95 6.49 -11.40
CA ARG A 136 -2.68 6.21 -10.15
C ARG A 136 -4.14 5.89 -10.39
N LEU A 137 -4.68 4.99 -9.57
CA LEU A 137 -6.11 4.80 -9.38
C LEU A 137 -6.47 5.22 -7.96
N GLU A 138 -7.42 6.12 -7.83
CA GLU A 138 -7.90 6.69 -6.57
C GLU A 138 -9.38 6.35 -6.44
N TYR A 139 -9.71 5.59 -5.40
CA TYR A 139 -11.08 5.25 -5.02
C TYR A 139 -11.38 5.94 -3.69
N THR A 140 -12.30 6.89 -3.73
CA THR A 140 -12.80 7.59 -2.53
C THR A 140 -14.23 7.17 -2.29
N GLU A 141 -14.58 6.84 -1.04
CA GLU A 141 -15.90 6.31 -0.70
C GLU A 141 -16.21 5.10 -1.58
N ILE A 142 -15.56 3.95 -1.40
CA ILE A 142 -15.46 2.80 -2.35
C ILE A 142 -16.67 2.47 -3.26
N GLN A 143 -17.89 2.89 -2.94
CA GLN A 143 -19.10 2.80 -3.76
C GLN A 143 -19.42 4.04 -4.64
N GLY A 144 -18.63 5.11 -4.60
CA GLY A 144 -19.06 6.44 -5.04
C GLY A 144 -18.23 7.03 -6.18
N LYS A 145 -16.90 7.08 -6.03
CA LYS A 145 -16.04 7.83 -6.95
C LYS A 145 -14.72 7.14 -7.23
N ALA A 146 -14.35 7.18 -8.50
CA ALA A 146 -13.12 6.64 -9.03
C ALA A 146 -12.44 7.66 -9.92
N LYS A 147 -11.13 7.73 -9.79
CA LYS A 147 -10.28 8.62 -10.57
C LYS A 147 -9.04 7.90 -11.02
N GLU A 148 -8.72 8.00 -12.30
CA GLU A 148 -7.45 7.53 -12.84
C GLU A 148 -6.60 8.71 -13.30
N VAL A 149 -5.42 8.85 -12.68
CA VAL A 149 -4.46 9.89 -13.00
C VAL A 149 -3.40 9.31 -13.93
N LEU A 150 -3.44 9.75 -15.18
CA LEU A 150 -2.50 9.41 -16.25
C LEU A 150 -1.53 10.57 -16.49
N LYS A 151 -0.54 10.37 -17.37
CA LYS A 151 0.38 11.44 -17.77
C LYS A 151 -0.37 12.47 -18.61
N GLY A 152 -0.69 13.63 -18.03
CA GLY A 152 -1.34 14.76 -18.72
C GLY A 152 -2.86 14.62 -18.90
N LEU A 153 -3.47 13.58 -18.33
CA LEU A 153 -4.91 13.34 -18.40
C LEU A 153 -5.41 12.75 -17.07
N THR A 154 -6.59 13.17 -16.64
CA THR A 154 -7.31 12.55 -15.53
C THR A 154 -8.66 12.08 -16.03
N LEU A 155 -9.01 10.83 -15.73
CA LEU A 155 -10.33 10.28 -16.00
C LEU A 155 -11.09 10.15 -14.68
N GLU A 156 -12.36 10.51 -14.69
CA GLU A 156 -13.23 10.43 -13.51
C GLU A 156 -14.47 9.58 -13.81
N GLY A 157 -15.01 8.98 -12.77
CA GLY A 157 -16.21 8.17 -12.85
C GLY A 157 -16.58 7.54 -11.52
N THR A 158 -17.28 6.42 -11.59
CA THR A 158 -17.84 5.73 -10.42
C THR A 158 -17.28 4.31 -10.34
N GLU A 159 -16.87 3.89 -9.15
CA GLU A 159 -16.28 2.58 -8.86
C GLU A 159 -15.17 2.17 -9.82
N THR A 160 -15.50 1.52 -10.93
CA THR A 160 -14.55 0.99 -11.90
C THR A 160 -14.77 1.51 -13.32
N LYS A 161 -15.77 2.36 -13.52
CA LYS A 161 -16.16 2.91 -14.82
C LYS A 161 -15.80 4.39 -14.91
N LEU A 162 -14.83 4.68 -15.76
CA LEU A 162 -14.32 6.02 -16.03
C LEU A 162 -14.88 6.51 -17.36
N THR A 163 -15.37 7.74 -17.43
CA THR A 163 -16.10 8.22 -18.63
C THR A 163 -15.50 9.47 -19.23
N VAL A 164 -15.53 9.55 -20.56
CA VAL A 164 -15.29 10.77 -21.34
C VAL A 164 -16.53 11.01 -22.20
N LYS A 165 -17.08 12.23 -22.15
CA LYS A 165 -18.27 12.61 -22.91
C LYS A 165 -17.92 13.71 -23.90
N GLU A 166 -18.35 13.55 -25.15
CA GLU A 166 -18.19 14.52 -26.23
C GLU A 166 -19.46 14.51 -27.09
N GLY A 167 -20.25 15.59 -27.05
CA GLY A 167 -21.56 15.65 -27.70
C GLY A 167 -22.49 14.51 -27.25
N THR A 168 -22.94 13.69 -28.20
CA THR A 168 -23.80 12.51 -27.96
C THR A 168 -23.01 11.22 -27.68
N VAL A 169 -21.68 11.28 -27.75
CA VAL A 169 -20.78 10.14 -27.56
C VAL A 169 -20.30 10.06 -26.11
N THR A 170 -20.39 8.86 -25.53
CA THR A 170 -19.80 8.50 -24.24
C THR A 170 -18.84 7.34 -24.43
N LEU A 171 -17.55 7.58 -24.16
CA LEU A 171 -16.53 6.55 -24.04
C LEU A 171 -16.44 6.14 -22.57
N SER A 172 -16.51 4.83 -22.29
CA SER A 172 -16.36 4.30 -20.94
C SER A 172 -15.22 3.30 -20.88
N LYS A 173 -14.27 3.52 -19.96
CA LYS A 173 -13.22 2.57 -19.62
C LYS A 173 -13.60 1.89 -18.31
N ASN A 174 -13.72 0.57 -18.33
CA ASN A 174 -14.02 -0.24 -17.15
C ASN A 174 -12.74 -0.95 -16.66
N ILE A 175 -12.57 -1.05 -15.34
CA ILE A 175 -11.42 -1.70 -14.71
C ILE A 175 -11.95 -2.74 -13.72
N SER A 176 -11.94 -4.02 -14.06
CA SER A 176 -12.46 -5.06 -13.18
C SER A 176 -11.68 -5.17 -11.86
N ASN A 177 -12.23 -5.92 -10.90
CA ASN A 177 -11.53 -6.24 -9.64
C ASN A 177 -10.22 -7.03 -9.86
N SER A 178 -10.08 -7.75 -10.97
CA SER A 178 -8.83 -8.43 -11.36
C SER A 178 -7.84 -7.50 -12.06
N GLY A 179 -8.22 -6.24 -12.31
CA GLY A 179 -7.43 -5.26 -13.05
C GLY A 179 -7.58 -5.36 -14.57
N GLU A 180 -8.47 -6.22 -15.07
CA GLU A 180 -8.78 -6.33 -16.50
C GLU A 180 -9.45 -5.03 -16.98
N ILE A 181 -9.05 -4.58 -18.17
CA ILE A 181 -9.56 -3.36 -18.78
C ILE A 181 -10.48 -3.72 -19.93
N THR A 182 -11.67 -3.13 -19.96
CA THR A 182 -12.52 -3.10 -21.15
C THR A 182 -12.89 -1.67 -21.48
N VAL A 183 -13.17 -1.40 -22.77
CA VAL A 183 -13.58 -0.07 -23.22
C VAL A 183 -14.81 -0.20 -24.10
N GLU A 184 -15.81 0.64 -23.86
CA GLU A 184 -17.05 0.69 -24.64
C GLU A 184 -17.30 2.12 -25.14
N LEU A 185 -17.94 2.24 -26.30
CA LEU A 185 -18.39 3.52 -26.85
C LEU A 185 -19.88 3.45 -27.17
N ASN A 186 -20.63 4.41 -26.66
CA ASN A 186 -22.05 4.57 -26.92
C ASN A 186 -22.33 5.96 -27.47
N ASP A 187 -23.07 6.05 -28.58
CA ASP A 187 -23.54 7.29 -29.17
C ASP A 187 -25.07 7.30 -29.20
N SER A 188 -25.68 8.22 -28.46
CA SER A 188 -27.15 8.31 -28.41
C SER A 188 -27.76 8.76 -29.75
N ALA A 189 -26.97 9.37 -30.63
CA ALA A 189 -27.36 9.68 -32.01
C ALA A 189 -27.12 8.51 -32.99
N THR A 190 -26.62 7.37 -32.48
CA THR A 190 -26.34 6.11 -33.20
C THR A 190 -25.37 6.23 -34.39
N LYS A 191 -24.55 7.29 -34.45
CA LYS A 191 -23.59 7.52 -35.55
C LYS A 191 -22.23 6.88 -35.33
N LYS A 192 -21.83 6.65 -34.09
CA LYS A 192 -20.56 5.98 -33.74
C LYS A 192 -20.86 4.71 -32.97
N THR A 193 -20.16 3.63 -33.34
CA THR A 193 -20.16 2.36 -32.63
C THR A 193 -18.75 2.07 -32.14
N GLY A 194 -18.57 1.10 -31.25
CA GLY A 194 -17.24 0.70 -30.81
C GLY A 194 -17.15 -0.81 -30.69
N LYS A 195 -16.07 -1.39 -31.20
CA LYS A 195 -15.73 -2.81 -30.99
C LYS A 195 -14.42 -2.90 -30.20
N TRP A 196 -14.51 -3.48 -29.00
CA TRP A 196 -13.35 -3.76 -28.16
C TRP A 196 -12.72 -5.09 -28.53
N ASP A 197 -11.39 -5.11 -28.61
CA ASP A 197 -10.57 -6.30 -28.72
C ASP A 197 -9.68 -6.41 -27.47
N SER A 198 -9.94 -7.42 -26.64
CA SER A 198 -9.19 -7.68 -25.42
C SER A 198 -7.76 -8.14 -25.67
N ASP A 199 -7.52 -8.84 -26.79
CA ASP A 199 -6.22 -9.45 -27.09
C ASP A 199 -5.20 -8.36 -27.44
N THR A 200 -5.68 -7.27 -28.05
CA THR A 200 -4.86 -6.12 -28.43
C THR A 200 -5.10 -4.87 -27.58
N SER A 201 -6.03 -4.95 -26.62
CA SER A 201 -6.47 -3.81 -25.79
C SER A 201 -6.84 -2.58 -26.62
N THR A 202 -7.58 -2.78 -27.72
CA THR A 202 -7.89 -1.75 -28.71
C THR A 202 -9.40 -1.60 -28.92
N LEU A 203 -9.89 -0.34 -28.92
CA LEU A 203 -11.24 0.00 -29.34
C LEU A 203 -11.22 0.54 -30.78
N THR A 204 -11.97 -0.08 -31.69
CA THR A 204 -12.20 0.43 -33.05
C THR A 204 -13.56 1.13 -33.11
N ILE A 205 -13.60 2.39 -33.57
CA ILE A 205 -14.81 3.22 -33.73
C ILE A 205 -15.35 3.13 -35.14
#